data_AF-A0A218QVF2-F1
#
_entry.id   AF-A0A218QVF2-F1
#
_cell.length_a   1.000
_cell.length_b   1.000
_cell.length_c   1.000
_cell.angle_alpha   90.00
_cell.angle_beta   90.00
_cell.angle_gamma   90.00
#
_symmetry.space_group_name_H-M   'P 1'
#
loop_
_entity.id
_entity.type
_entity.pdbx_description
1 polymer ?
#
loop_
_entity_poly.entity_id
_entity_poly.type
_entity_poly.pdbx_seq_one_letter_code
_entity_poly.pdbx_strand_id
1 'polypeptide(L)'
;MNTSQTVKEVSVGEITKAILVDLQKLQQYSGEPMAAVYADNLLRTMRCLRDKLPLDPITEVVMALHDALAFQNHWIDYTAPQYQGASDLLSSLVGQVSITNSEVEDSILTLEDLGFDTLPFGVKLDDSLDRDEDEE
;
A
#
# COMPACT_ATOMS: atom_id res chain seq x y z
N MET A 1 -22.73 -4.44 24.98
CA MET A 1 -21.73 -4.85 23.96
C MET A 1 -21.91 -3.93 22.77
N ASN A 2 -20.89 -3.13 22.40
CA ASN A 2 -20.67 -2.53 21.06
C ASN A 2 -19.65 -1.37 21.02
N THR A 3 -19.23 -0.80 22.15
CA THR A 3 -18.36 0.39 22.14
C THR A 3 -16.98 0.13 21.52
N SER A 4 -16.39 -1.05 21.74
CA SER A 4 -15.07 -1.38 21.16
C SER A 4 -15.07 -1.55 19.64
N GLN A 5 -16.20 -1.97 19.05
CA GLN A 5 -16.30 -2.21 17.60
C GLN A 5 -16.46 -0.89 16.86
N THR A 6 -17.33 0.00 17.37
CA THR A 6 -17.55 1.36 16.83
C THR A 6 -16.30 2.24 16.94
N VAL A 7 -15.52 2.12 18.02
CA VAL A 7 -14.25 2.88 18.16
C VAL A 7 -13.19 2.39 17.18
N LYS A 8 -13.16 1.09 16.88
CA LYS A 8 -12.21 0.50 15.93
C LYS A 8 -12.49 0.96 14.49
N GLU A 9 -13.77 0.91 14.06
CA GLU A 9 -14.23 1.40 12.76
C GLU A 9 -13.92 2.89 12.54
N VAL A 10 -14.16 3.74 13.55
CA VAL A 10 -13.84 5.18 13.48
C VAL A 10 -12.33 5.39 13.29
N SER A 11 -11.49 4.61 13.97
CA SER A 11 -10.03 4.78 13.89
C SER A 11 -9.42 4.28 12.57
N VAL A 12 -9.95 3.19 11.99
CA VAL A 12 -9.51 2.70 10.67
C VAL A 12 -9.84 3.74 9.61
N GLY A 13 -11.10 4.19 9.58
CA GLY A 13 -11.58 5.13 8.57
C GLY A 13 -10.86 6.49 8.61
N GLU A 14 -10.47 6.97 9.79
CA GLU A 14 -9.70 8.21 9.94
C GLU A 14 -8.25 8.06 9.46
N ILE A 15 -7.59 6.96 9.81
CA ILE A 15 -6.20 6.70 9.39
C ILE A 15 -6.14 6.51 7.88
N THR A 16 -7.05 5.72 7.29
CA THR A 16 -7.02 5.51 5.84
C THR A 16 -7.40 6.77 5.06
N LYS A 17 -8.28 7.63 5.59
CA LYS A 17 -8.52 8.96 5.00
C LYS A 17 -7.25 9.82 4.96
N ALA A 18 -6.45 9.80 6.03
CA ALA A 18 -5.18 10.53 6.04
C ALA A 18 -4.20 9.98 4.99
N ILE A 19 -4.12 8.66 4.84
CA ILE A 19 -3.34 8.00 3.77
C ILE A 19 -3.80 8.48 2.39
N LEU A 20 -5.11 8.49 2.12
CA LEU A 20 -5.66 8.93 0.84
C LEU A 20 -5.35 10.40 0.55
N VAL A 21 -5.42 11.28 1.55
CA VAL A 21 -5.07 12.70 1.40
C VAL A 21 -3.60 12.86 1.03
N ASP A 22 -2.69 12.14 1.69
CA ASP A 22 -1.27 12.24 1.37
C ASP A 22 -0.93 11.66 -0.01
N LEU A 23 -1.60 10.57 -0.43
CA LEU A 23 -1.47 10.04 -1.80
C LEU A 23 -1.91 11.05 -2.86
N GLN A 24 -3.03 11.75 -2.64
CA GLN A 24 -3.48 12.83 -3.53
C GLN A 24 -2.50 14.00 -3.56
N LYS A 25 -1.83 14.29 -2.43
CA LYS A 25 -0.79 15.31 -2.39
C LYS A 25 0.48 14.88 -3.13
N LEU A 26 0.89 13.62 -3.01
CA LEU A 26 2.00 13.07 -3.79
C LEU A 26 1.69 13.05 -5.28
N GLN A 27 0.46 12.73 -5.67
CA GLN A 27 0.01 12.89 -7.04
C GLN A 27 0.16 14.34 -7.52
N GLN A 28 -0.36 15.31 -6.74
CA GLN A 28 -0.36 16.73 -7.11
C GLN A 28 1.06 17.31 -7.25
N TYR A 29 1.98 16.89 -6.39
CA TYR A 29 3.33 17.44 -6.29
C TYR A 29 4.42 16.46 -6.75
N SER A 30 4.08 15.41 -7.51
CA SER A 30 5.03 14.39 -7.97
C SER A 30 6.22 15.04 -8.69
N GLY A 31 7.44 14.66 -8.29
CA GLY A 31 8.68 15.24 -8.81
C GLY A 31 9.08 16.60 -8.21
N GLU A 32 8.26 17.20 -7.34
CA GLU A 32 8.60 18.46 -6.67
C GLU A 32 9.22 18.22 -5.27
N PRO A 33 10.13 19.10 -4.82
CA PRO A 33 10.72 18.99 -3.48
C PRO A 33 9.68 18.99 -2.33
N MET A 34 8.53 19.64 -2.52
CA MET A 34 7.46 19.69 -1.53
C MET A 34 6.82 18.31 -1.28
N ALA A 35 6.89 17.39 -2.25
CA ALA A 35 6.38 16.02 -2.12
C ALA A 35 6.98 15.27 -0.92
N ALA A 36 8.22 15.59 -0.54
CA ALA A 36 8.92 14.94 0.58
C ALA A 36 8.15 15.06 1.91
N VAL A 37 7.45 16.17 2.14
CA VAL A 37 6.65 16.38 3.37
C VAL A 37 5.46 15.42 3.40
N TYR A 38 4.81 15.23 2.25
CA TYR A 38 3.67 14.33 2.12
C TYR A 38 4.12 12.86 2.14
N ALA A 39 5.27 12.53 1.57
CA ALA A 39 5.86 11.19 1.65
C ALA A 39 6.19 10.80 3.10
N ASP A 40 6.86 11.67 3.86
CA ASP A 40 7.17 11.41 5.27
C ASP A 40 5.88 11.17 6.09
N ASN A 41 4.87 12.03 5.89
CA ASN A 41 3.60 11.89 6.60
C ASN A 41 2.86 10.61 6.20
N LEU A 42 2.85 10.27 4.91
CA LEU A 42 2.25 9.04 4.39
C LEU A 42 2.87 7.81 5.05
N LEU A 43 4.20 7.68 4.97
CA LEU A 43 4.93 6.53 5.50
C LEU A 43 4.74 6.37 7.01
N ARG A 44 4.73 7.48 7.76
CA ARG A 44 4.44 7.47 9.20
C ARG A 44 3.00 7.05 9.49
N THR A 45 2.05 7.50 8.69
CA THR A 45 0.63 7.16 8.85
C THR A 45 0.36 5.70 8.54
N MET A 46 0.99 5.14 7.50
CA MET A 46 0.94 3.71 7.17
C MET A 46 1.47 2.84 8.32
N ARG A 47 2.60 3.22 8.94
CA ARG A 47 3.11 2.53 10.15
C ARG A 47 2.15 2.64 11.33
N CYS A 48 1.53 3.81 11.53
CA CYS A 48 0.52 4.00 12.57
C CYS A 48 -0.70 3.09 12.36
N LEU A 49 -1.12 2.86 11.11
CA LEU A 49 -2.15 1.88 10.78
C LEU A 49 -1.73 0.48 11.23
N ARG A 50 -0.54 0.03 10.82
CA ARG A 50 0.01 -1.28 11.21
C ARG A 50 0.09 -1.46 12.72
N ASP A 51 0.58 -0.45 13.44
CA ASP A 51 0.77 -0.54 14.88
C ASP A 51 -0.58 -0.63 15.64
N LYS A 52 -1.64 -0.01 15.10
CA LYS A 52 -2.99 -0.03 15.70
C LYS A 52 -3.84 -1.21 15.24
N LEU A 53 -3.65 -1.67 14.01
CA LEU A 53 -4.52 -2.61 13.30
C LEU A 53 -3.70 -3.69 12.57
N PRO A 54 -2.80 -4.41 13.27
CA PRO A 54 -1.85 -5.33 12.63
C PRO A 54 -2.50 -6.56 11.98
N LEU A 55 -3.75 -6.87 12.33
CA LEU A 55 -4.50 -8.03 11.83
C LEU A 55 -5.64 -7.64 10.89
N ASP A 56 -5.74 -6.36 10.53
CA ASP A 56 -6.77 -5.89 9.60
C ASP A 56 -6.30 -6.13 8.15
N PRO A 57 -7.11 -6.75 7.27
CA PRO A 57 -6.71 -7.05 5.90
C PRO A 57 -6.23 -5.82 5.11
N ILE A 58 -6.82 -4.63 5.34
CA ILE A 58 -6.38 -3.42 4.65
C ILE A 58 -4.96 -3.02 5.02
N THR A 59 -4.52 -3.36 6.23
CA THR A 59 -3.15 -3.09 6.69
C THR A 59 -2.14 -3.81 5.82
N GLU A 60 -2.44 -5.02 5.35
CA GLU A 60 -1.52 -5.78 4.49
C GLU A 60 -1.30 -5.08 3.15
N VAL A 61 -2.38 -4.68 2.48
CA VAL A 61 -2.32 -3.89 1.22
C VAL A 61 -1.56 -2.57 1.43
N VAL A 62 -1.85 -1.87 2.53
CA VAL A 62 -1.18 -0.61 2.87
C VAL A 62 0.31 -0.82 3.15
N MET A 63 0.68 -1.94 3.77
CA MET A 63 2.09 -2.23 4.07
C MET A 63 2.87 -2.67 2.82
N ALA A 64 2.24 -3.38 1.88
CA ALA A 64 2.84 -3.64 0.57
C ALA A 64 3.17 -2.33 -0.17
N LEU A 65 2.23 -1.37 -0.18
CA LEU A 65 2.49 -0.03 -0.72
C LEU A 65 3.56 0.74 0.08
N HIS A 66 3.52 0.68 1.41
CA HIS A 66 4.56 1.29 2.25
C HIS A 66 5.95 0.80 1.87
N ASP A 67 6.12 -0.51 1.71
CA ASP A 67 7.42 -1.11 1.43
C ASP A 67 7.92 -0.69 0.05
N ALA A 68 7.04 -0.67 -0.96
CA ALA A 68 7.35 -0.14 -2.28
C ALA A 68 7.82 1.33 -2.24
N LEU A 69 7.16 2.17 -1.45
CA LEU A 69 7.49 3.60 -1.34
C LEU A 69 8.75 3.87 -0.51
N ALA A 70 8.89 3.16 0.61
CA ALA A 70 9.92 3.42 1.61
C ALA A 70 11.28 2.84 1.20
N PHE A 71 11.28 1.72 0.47
CA PHE A 71 12.52 1.08 0.05
C PHE A 71 13.34 2.04 -0.81
N GLN A 72 14.56 2.34 -0.34
CA GLN A 72 15.50 3.25 -0.99
C GLN A 72 14.93 4.63 -1.38
N ASN A 73 13.83 5.07 -0.75
CA ASN A 73 13.09 6.28 -1.12
C ASN A 73 12.49 6.26 -2.54
N HIS A 74 12.07 5.08 -3.04
CA HIS A 74 11.42 4.94 -4.35
C HIS A 74 10.14 5.77 -4.50
N TRP A 75 9.56 6.30 -3.41
CA TRP A 75 8.53 7.34 -3.50
C TRP A 75 8.93 8.52 -4.42
N ILE A 76 10.22 8.81 -4.59
CA ILE A 76 10.70 9.86 -5.50
C ILE A 76 10.47 9.48 -6.98
N ASP A 77 10.52 8.20 -7.28
CA ASP A 77 10.54 7.67 -8.65
C ASP A 77 9.14 7.40 -9.21
N TYR A 78 8.12 7.33 -8.35
CA TYR A 78 6.74 7.10 -8.77
C TYR A 78 6.05 8.36 -9.31
N THR A 79 5.22 8.14 -10.32
CA THR A 79 4.56 9.19 -11.09
C THR A 79 3.17 9.52 -10.56
N ALA A 80 2.64 10.69 -10.93
CA ALA A 80 1.29 11.11 -10.54
C ALA A 80 0.19 10.08 -10.90
N PRO A 81 0.17 9.43 -12.09
CA PRO A 81 -0.80 8.37 -12.39
C PRO A 81 -0.72 7.17 -11.44
N GLN A 82 0.48 6.78 -10.99
CA GLN A 82 0.66 5.66 -10.06
C GLN A 82 0.08 6.00 -8.69
N TYR A 83 0.32 7.22 -8.20
CA TYR A 83 -0.28 7.71 -6.96
C TYR A 83 -1.81 7.80 -7.04
N GLN A 84 -2.36 8.24 -8.18
CA GLN A 84 -3.80 8.23 -8.40
C GLN A 84 -4.36 6.80 -8.36
N GLY A 85 -3.73 5.86 -9.07
CA GLY A 85 -4.15 4.45 -9.08
C GLY A 85 -4.14 3.83 -7.68
N ALA A 86 -3.09 4.07 -6.90
CA ALA A 86 -3.03 3.62 -5.51
C ALA A 86 -4.13 4.26 -4.64
N SER A 87 -4.42 5.55 -4.83
CA SER A 87 -5.49 6.26 -4.12
C SER A 87 -6.87 5.67 -4.45
N ASP A 88 -7.12 5.38 -5.73
CA ASP A 88 -8.38 4.79 -6.20
C ASP A 88 -8.58 3.38 -5.64
N LEU A 89 -7.52 2.55 -5.69
CA LEU A 89 -7.52 1.21 -5.12
C LEU A 89 -7.86 1.24 -3.62
N LEU A 90 -7.13 2.02 -2.83
CA LEU A 90 -7.37 2.08 -1.38
C LEU A 90 -8.76 2.66 -1.06
N SER A 91 -9.25 3.64 -1.85
CA SER A 91 -10.59 4.20 -1.68
C SER A 91 -11.68 3.15 -1.89
N SER A 92 -11.47 2.21 -2.82
CA SER A 92 -12.40 1.11 -3.09
C SER A 92 -12.50 0.11 -1.92
N LEU A 93 -11.41 -0.07 -1.17
CA LEU A 93 -11.34 -0.98 -0.03
C LEU A 93 -11.95 -0.39 1.26
N VAL A 94 -11.78 0.92 1.50
CA VAL A 94 -12.27 1.61 2.72
C VAL A 94 -13.79 1.58 2.86
N GLY A 95 -14.52 1.41 1.76
CA GLY A 95 -15.99 1.33 1.76
C GLY A 95 -16.56 -0.06 2.04
N GLN A 96 -15.72 -1.10 2.12
CA GLN A 96 -16.17 -2.48 2.23
C GLN A 96 -16.39 -2.89 3.70
N VAL A 97 -17.43 -3.68 3.94
CA VAL A 97 -17.75 -4.22 5.28
C VAL A 97 -16.72 -5.26 5.73
N SER A 98 -16.13 -5.98 4.77
CA SER A 98 -15.10 -6.99 4.99
C SER A 98 -14.28 -7.14 3.72
N ILE A 99 -12.98 -7.34 3.86
CA ILE A 99 -12.05 -7.66 2.77
C ILE A 99 -11.59 -9.09 2.98
N THR A 100 -11.73 -9.92 1.94
CA THR A 100 -11.28 -11.32 1.93
C THR A 100 -9.79 -11.42 1.58
N ASN A 101 -9.16 -12.56 1.89
CA ASN A 101 -7.75 -12.78 1.54
C ASN A 101 -7.50 -12.70 0.03
N SER A 102 -8.44 -13.16 -0.80
CA SER A 102 -8.34 -13.04 -2.26
C SER A 102 -8.34 -11.57 -2.69
N GLU A 103 -9.19 -10.75 -2.09
CA GLU A 103 -9.24 -9.31 -2.40
C GLU A 103 -7.97 -8.58 -1.94
N VAL A 104 -7.33 -9.03 -0.85
CA VAL A 104 -6.00 -8.54 -0.44
C VAL A 104 -4.96 -8.87 -1.49
N GLU A 105 -4.88 -10.14 -1.92
CA GLU A 105 -3.93 -10.60 -2.93
C GLU A 105 -4.14 -9.86 -4.26
N ASP A 106 -5.38 -9.79 -4.75
CA ASP A 106 -5.74 -9.05 -5.97
C ASP A 106 -5.38 -7.56 -5.86
N SER A 107 -5.52 -6.96 -4.68
CA SER A 107 -5.12 -5.57 -4.45
C SER A 107 -3.61 -5.37 -4.51
N ILE A 108 -2.82 -6.32 -3.98
CA ILE A 108 -1.36 -6.27 -4.06
C ILE A 108 -0.91 -6.45 -5.52
N LEU A 109 -1.49 -7.40 -6.25
CA LEU A 109 -1.23 -7.56 -7.69
C LEU A 109 -1.61 -6.30 -8.48
N THR A 110 -2.70 -5.63 -8.11
CA THR A 110 -3.09 -4.36 -8.73
C THR A 110 -2.04 -3.26 -8.47
N LEU A 111 -1.39 -3.22 -7.30
CA LEU A 111 -0.28 -2.30 -7.04
C LEU A 111 0.93 -2.62 -7.91
N GLU A 112 1.24 -3.91 -8.12
CA GLU A 112 2.31 -4.34 -9.01
C GLU A 112 2.03 -3.98 -10.48
N ASP A 113 0.79 -4.16 -10.94
CA ASP A 113 0.34 -3.76 -12.27
C ASP A 113 0.41 -2.23 -12.48
N LEU A 114 0.23 -1.45 -11.40
CA LEU A 114 0.48 0.00 -11.38
C LEU A 114 1.99 0.33 -11.37
N GLY A 115 2.87 -0.66 -11.23
CA GLY A 115 4.33 -0.53 -11.26
C GLY A 115 4.97 -0.27 -9.89
N PHE A 116 4.26 -0.48 -8.78
CA PHE A 116 4.87 -0.49 -7.45
C PHE A 116 5.62 -1.80 -7.21
N ASP A 117 6.84 -1.73 -6.69
CA ASP A 117 7.61 -2.92 -6.30
C ASP A 117 7.24 -3.27 -4.86
N THR A 118 6.19 -4.07 -4.69
CA THR A 118 5.57 -4.47 -3.40
C THR A 118 6.44 -5.43 -2.58
N LEU A 119 7.41 -6.09 -3.22
CA LEU A 119 8.35 -7.03 -2.61
C LEU A 119 9.81 -6.62 -2.88
N PRO A 120 10.23 -5.39 -2.51
CA PRO A 120 11.50 -4.83 -2.96
C PRO A 120 12.72 -5.44 -2.25
N PHE A 121 12.48 -6.26 -1.22
CA PHE A 121 13.50 -7.01 -0.48
C PHE A 121 13.75 -8.41 -1.07
N GLY A 122 12.95 -8.82 -2.06
CA GLY A 122 13.09 -10.12 -2.71
C GLY A 122 14.46 -10.28 -3.35
N VAL A 123 15.06 -11.46 -3.18
CA VAL A 123 16.15 -11.88 -4.05
C VAL A 123 15.54 -12.01 -5.44
N LYS A 124 16.03 -11.26 -6.42
CA LYS A 124 15.72 -11.54 -7.83
C LYS A 124 16.24 -12.94 -8.10
N LEU A 125 15.34 -13.92 -8.06
CA LEU A 125 15.66 -15.25 -8.54
C LEU A 125 15.93 -15.07 -10.03
N ASP A 126 17.19 -15.31 -10.41
CA ASP A 126 17.57 -15.30 -11.81
C ASP A 126 16.69 -16.34 -12.51
N ASP A 127 15.94 -15.92 -13.53
CA ASP A 127 15.12 -16.82 -14.37
C ASP A 127 15.99 -17.87 -15.09
N SER A 128 17.32 -17.81 -14.93
CA SER A 128 18.29 -18.83 -15.32
C SER A 128 18.31 -20.08 -14.44
N LEU A 129 17.48 -20.17 -13.40
CA LEU A 129 17.23 -21.45 -12.74
C LEU A 129 16.41 -22.33 -13.68
N ASP A 130 17.16 -23.01 -14.56
CA ASP A 130 16.72 -24.14 -15.37
C ASP A 130 15.74 -24.96 -14.52
N ARG A 131 14.48 -24.97 -14.94
CA ARG A 131 13.54 -25.99 -14.50
C ARG A 131 14.16 -27.28 -15.01
N ASP A 132 14.80 -28.03 -14.11
CA ASP A 132 15.12 -29.43 -14.37
C ASP A 132 13.81 -30.05 -14.87
N GLU A 133 13.78 -30.32 -16.18
CA GLU A 133 12.79 -31.17 -16.80
C GLU A 133 12.99 -32.52 -16.12
N ASP A 134 12.13 -32.82 -15.15
CA ASP A 134 11.93 -34.19 -14.69
C ASP A 134 11.47 -35.01 -15.91
N GLU A 135 12.44 -35.54 -16.67
CA GLU A 135 12.22 -36.61 -17.64
C GLU A 135 11.76 -37.87 -16.89
N GLU A 136 10.70 -38.49 -17.43
CA GLU A 136 9.95 -39.66 -16.93
C GLU A 136 10.77 -40.84 -16.38
#